data_AF-A0A358N0Z1-F1
#
_entry.id   AF-A0A358N0Z1-F1
#
_cell.length_a   1.000
_cell.length_b   1.000
_cell.length_c   1.000
_cell.angle_alpha   90.00
_cell.angle_beta   90.00
_cell.angle_gamma   90.00
#
_symmetry.space_group_name_H-M   'P 1'
#
loop_
_entity.id
_entity.type
_entity.pdbx_description
1 polymer ?
#
loop_
_entity_poly.entity_id
_entity_poly.type
_entity_poly.pdbx_seq_one_letter_code
_entity_poly.pdbx_strand_id
1 'polypeptide(L)'
;QWDDFQPIRFRNDPWFRGSQKNYPWSKSGPNPAGFPFSKVVGLGHENDWGSLDIKADEYDDALSTRYATEFLQTKHDQPFFLACGLFRPHLPWYVPAEYFDLYPINEIQLPPTREDDLEDLPLEALKLAKDRRSDWKAIKSQQKWKHAIQAYLASISYADRQLGRVLSALDASPYATNTIVVLWSDHGWHLGSKGHWHKSTLWEEATRVPLIIDAPGLEPSVCDAPVSLISIFPTLLDLCGQPIPEQLDGPTLVPLLKDPNTSWTAPAVIEFRRGNAAVRDARYRFIRYSDGGEELYDHTTDPAEWHNLADQPESQSTKNRLSKWLPTKWADAAATKSQFDFDPENFQWTNRTTGKVTSGTDTPAPNP
;
A
#
# COMPACT_ATOMS: atom_id res chain seq x y z
N GLN A 1 8.21 6.35 -17.92
CA GLN A 1 7.54 5.71 -19.08
C GLN A 1 7.93 4.24 -19.03
N TRP A 2 7.10 3.31 -19.53
CA TRP A 2 7.38 1.87 -19.45
C TRP A 2 7.70 1.34 -20.84
N ASP A 3 8.85 0.68 -21.00
CA ASP A 3 9.25 0.05 -22.27
C ASP A 3 8.50 -1.27 -22.54
N ASP A 4 8.02 -1.92 -21.48
CA ASP A 4 7.19 -3.13 -21.53
C ASP A 4 6.23 -3.15 -20.32
N PHE A 5 5.10 -3.83 -20.46
CA PHE A 5 4.09 -3.99 -19.42
C PHE A 5 3.37 -5.33 -19.53
N GLN A 6 3.52 -6.15 -18.50
CA GLN A 6 2.77 -7.38 -18.36
C GLN A 6 1.53 -7.16 -17.48
N PRO A 7 0.30 -7.19 -18.04
CA PRO A 7 -0.90 -7.01 -17.24
C PRO A 7 -1.17 -8.21 -16.35
N ILE A 8 -1.48 -7.95 -15.08
CA ILE A 8 -2.11 -8.94 -14.21
C ILE A 8 -3.51 -9.27 -14.76
N ARG A 9 -3.77 -10.55 -15.02
CA ARG A 9 -5.04 -11.00 -15.62
C ARG A 9 -6.13 -11.36 -14.59
N PHE A 10 -5.79 -11.32 -13.29
CA PHE A 10 -6.68 -11.54 -12.15
C PHE A 10 -7.55 -12.80 -12.30
N ARG A 11 -6.88 -13.95 -12.45
CA ARG A 11 -7.59 -15.21 -12.71
C ARG A 11 -8.30 -15.68 -11.44
N ASN A 12 -9.56 -16.10 -11.56
CA ASN A 12 -10.34 -16.61 -10.41
C ASN A 12 -10.63 -15.59 -9.30
N ASP A 13 -10.40 -14.30 -9.56
CA ASP A 13 -10.67 -13.23 -8.59
C ASP A 13 -12.12 -12.70 -8.71
N PRO A 14 -12.94 -12.82 -7.63
CA PRO A 14 -14.29 -12.27 -7.53
C PRO A 14 -14.37 -10.79 -7.87
N TRP A 15 -13.34 -10.01 -7.56
CA TRP A 15 -13.24 -8.58 -7.87
C TRP A 15 -13.43 -8.30 -9.36
N PHE A 16 -12.96 -9.22 -10.22
CA PHE A 16 -12.93 -9.03 -11.67
C PHE A 16 -13.89 -9.95 -12.43
N ARG A 17 -14.61 -10.82 -11.70
CA ARG A 17 -15.62 -11.74 -12.22
C ARG A 17 -17.04 -11.16 -12.26
N GLY A 18 -17.29 -10.06 -11.55
CA GLY A 18 -18.57 -9.36 -11.53
C GLY A 18 -19.04 -8.79 -12.89
N SER A 19 -20.21 -8.13 -12.86
CA SER A 19 -20.86 -7.56 -14.05
C SER A 19 -20.20 -6.27 -14.57
N GLN A 20 -19.42 -5.57 -13.73
CA GLN A 20 -18.70 -4.36 -14.10
C GLN A 20 -17.20 -4.67 -14.18
N LYS A 21 -16.64 -4.68 -15.38
CA LYS A 21 -15.20 -4.87 -15.58
C LYS A 21 -14.45 -3.62 -15.10
N ASN A 22 -13.60 -3.79 -14.10
CA ASN A 22 -12.74 -2.72 -13.59
C ASN A 22 -11.51 -2.46 -14.47
N TYR A 23 -11.09 -3.45 -15.26
CA TYR A 23 -10.00 -3.32 -16.23
C TYR A 23 -10.42 -3.86 -17.61
N PRO A 24 -10.02 -3.20 -18.72
CA PRO A 24 -10.38 -3.62 -20.08
C PRO A 24 -9.98 -5.06 -20.43
N TRP A 25 -8.85 -5.54 -19.90
CA TRP A 25 -8.33 -6.89 -20.16
C TRP A 25 -8.92 -7.98 -19.24
N SER A 26 -9.74 -7.62 -18.25
CA SER A 26 -10.41 -8.61 -17.40
C SER A 26 -11.56 -9.30 -18.14
N LYS A 27 -11.70 -10.61 -17.93
CA LYS A 27 -12.84 -11.38 -18.42
C LYS A 27 -13.83 -11.59 -17.29
N SER A 28 -15.09 -11.21 -17.51
CA SER A 28 -16.18 -11.57 -16.60
C SER A 28 -16.44 -13.08 -16.69
N GLY A 29 -16.89 -13.67 -15.59
CA GLY A 29 -17.18 -15.09 -15.48
C GLY A 29 -17.83 -15.43 -14.14
N PRO A 30 -18.39 -16.63 -13.95
CA PRO A 30 -18.98 -17.01 -12.66
C PRO A 30 -17.91 -17.05 -11.57
N ASN A 31 -18.31 -16.86 -10.31
CA ASN A 31 -17.43 -17.09 -9.17
C ASN A 31 -16.91 -18.54 -9.17
N PRO A 32 -15.69 -18.80 -8.66
CA PRO A 32 -15.16 -20.15 -8.56
C PRO A 32 -16.03 -21.03 -7.65
N ALA A 33 -16.00 -22.34 -7.89
CA ALA A 33 -16.72 -23.30 -7.05
C ALA A 33 -16.23 -23.19 -5.59
N GLY A 34 -17.16 -23.19 -4.64
CA GLY A 34 -16.86 -23.03 -3.21
C GLY A 34 -16.90 -21.59 -2.69
N PHE A 35 -17.05 -20.59 -3.57
CA PHE A 35 -17.26 -19.20 -3.17
C PHE A 35 -18.59 -19.00 -2.40
N PRO A 36 -18.65 -18.18 -1.33
CA PRO A 36 -17.49 -17.58 -0.65
C PRO A 36 -16.74 -18.61 0.19
N PHE A 37 -15.42 -18.65 0.06
CA PHE A 37 -14.57 -19.63 0.73
C PHE A 37 -14.49 -19.39 2.25
N SER A 38 -14.58 -18.12 2.66
CA SER A 38 -14.58 -17.71 4.07
C SER A 38 -15.83 -18.19 4.84
N LYS A 39 -16.92 -18.44 4.10
CA LYS A 39 -18.28 -18.75 4.60
C LYS A 39 -18.87 -17.63 5.47
N VAL A 40 -18.35 -16.41 5.40
CA VAL A 40 -18.87 -15.27 6.16
C VAL A 40 -20.03 -14.65 5.39
N VAL A 41 -21.20 -14.64 6.00
CA VAL A 41 -22.39 -14.02 5.41
C VAL A 41 -22.33 -12.50 5.60
N GLY A 42 -22.71 -11.74 4.58
CA GLY A 42 -22.83 -10.28 4.65
C GLY A 42 -21.57 -9.49 4.28
N LEU A 43 -20.49 -10.18 3.85
CA LEU A 43 -19.33 -9.53 3.29
C LEU A 43 -19.53 -9.24 1.79
N GLY A 44 -19.00 -8.09 1.35
CA GLY A 44 -18.82 -7.82 -0.08
C GLY A 44 -17.96 -8.88 -0.77
N HIS A 45 -18.18 -9.10 -2.06
CA HIS A 45 -17.51 -10.15 -2.83
C HIS A 45 -15.97 -10.04 -2.82
N GLU A 46 -15.44 -8.82 -2.69
CA GLU A 46 -14.01 -8.53 -2.54
C GLU A 46 -13.42 -9.01 -1.20
N ASN A 47 -14.23 -9.12 -0.15
CA ASN A 47 -13.77 -9.38 1.22
C ASN A 47 -13.64 -10.87 1.56
N ASP A 48 -13.57 -11.74 0.55
CA ASP A 48 -13.47 -13.19 0.76
C ASP A 48 -12.02 -13.65 0.93
N TRP A 49 -11.82 -14.84 1.48
CA TRP A 49 -10.50 -15.45 1.67
C TRP A 49 -10.57 -16.97 1.73
N GLY A 50 -9.47 -17.65 1.37
CA GLY A 50 -9.40 -19.11 1.31
C GLY A 50 -8.32 -19.61 0.35
N SER A 51 -8.42 -20.87 -0.07
CA SER A 51 -7.55 -21.45 -1.09
C SER A 51 -8.35 -21.76 -2.35
N LEU A 52 -7.81 -21.39 -3.50
CA LEU A 52 -8.33 -21.80 -4.80
C LEU A 52 -7.72 -23.15 -5.18
N ASP A 53 -8.48 -23.95 -5.91
CA ASP A 53 -8.00 -25.20 -6.53
C ASP A 53 -7.23 -24.89 -7.83
N ILE A 54 -6.10 -24.20 -7.70
CA ILE A 54 -5.14 -23.92 -8.77
C ILE A 54 -3.72 -24.07 -8.23
N LYS A 55 -2.74 -24.30 -9.10
CA LYS A 55 -1.34 -24.47 -8.68
C LYS A 55 -0.78 -23.15 -8.15
N ALA A 56 0.13 -23.21 -7.18
CA ALA A 56 0.77 -22.04 -6.58
C ALA A 56 1.44 -21.10 -7.61
N ASP A 57 2.00 -21.66 -8.70
CA ASP A 57 2.62 -20.91 -9.81
C ASP A 57 1.62 -20.33 -10.82
N GLU A 58 0.33 -20.51 -10.59
CA GLU A 58 -0.75 -19.99 -11.42
C GLU A 58 -1.53 -18.83 -10.76
N TYR A 59 -1.26 -18.53 -9.50
CA TYR A 59 -1.75 -17.30 -8.87
C TYR A 59 -1.09 -16.07 -9.52
N ASP A 60 -1.78 -14.94 -9.46
CA ASP A 60 -1.39 -13.72 -10.19
C ASP A 60 -0.01 -13.20 -9.77
N ASP A 61 0.33 -13.19 -8.48
CA ASP A 61 1.65 -12.79 -7.99
C ASP A 61 2.78 -13.67 -8.56
N ALA A 62 2.56 -14.97 -8.72
CA ALA A 62 3.54 -15.87 -9.36
C ALA A 62 3.71 -15.59 -10.86
N LEU A 63 2.69 -15.08 -11.53
CA LEU A 63 2.80 -14.64 -12.93
C LEU A 63 3.63 -13.35 -13.04
N SER A 64 3.37 -12.36 -12.17
CA SER A 64 4.20 -11.15 -12.07
C SER A 64 5.66 -11.49 -11.76
N THR A 65 5.85 -12.39 -10.80
CA THR A 65 7.17 -12.91 -10.42
C THR A 65 7.87 -13.57 -11.60
N ARG A 66 7.18 -14.45 -12.34
CA ARG A 66 7.76 -15.11 -13.51
C ARG A 66 8.26 -14.10 -14.53
N TYR A 67 7.45 -13.10 -14.87
CA TYR A 67 7.84 -12.06 -15.80
C TYR A 67 9.09 -11.30 -15.31
N ALA A 68 9.12 -10.89 -14.04
CA ALA A 68 10.29 -10.22 -13.46
C ALA A 68 11.55 -11.11 -13.49
N THR A 69 11.42 -12.41 -13.17
CA THR A 69 12.55 -13.35 -13.23
C THR A 69 13.05 -13.59 -14.64
N GLU A 70 12.15 -13.69 -15.63
CA GLU A 70 12.52 -13.84 -17.05
C GLU A 70 13.21 -12.57 -17.54
N PHE A 71 12.70 -11.38 -17.19
CA PHE A 71 13.33 -10.09 -17.50
C PHE A 71 14.76 -10.01 -16.94
N LEU A 72 14.99 -10.42 -15.69
CA LEU A 72 16.33 -10.37 -15.08
C LEU A 72 17.32 -11.37 -15.71
N GLN A 73 16.82 -12.41 -16.39
CA GLN A 73 17.65 -13.40 -17.08
C GLN A 73 18.02 -12.99 -18.52
N THR A 74 17.41 -11.94 -19.07
CA THR A 74 17.78 -11.41 -20.38
C THR A 74 18.94 -10.43 -20.30
N LYS A 75 19.64 -10.24 -21.43
CA LYS A 75 20.71 -9.26 -21.55
C LYS A 75 20.11 -7.88 -21.83
N HIS A 76 20.51 -6.89 -21.04
CA HIS A 76 20.11 -5.50 -21.16
C HIS A 76 21.32 -4.66 -21.56
N ASP A 77 21.22 -3.95 -22.68
CA ASP A 77 22.28 -3.04 -23.15
C ASP A 77 22.12 -1.61 -22.59
N GLN A 78 20.98 -1.31 -21.96
CA GLN A 78 20.67 -0.02 -21.31
C GLN A 78 20.32 -0.24 -19.84
N PRO A 79 20.47 0.79 -18.97
CA PRO A 79 19.92 0.75 -17.62
C PRO A 79 18.42 0.51 -17.65
N PHE A 80 17.91 -0.28 -16.72
CA PHE A 80 16.48 -0.61 -16.63
C PHE A 80 15.87 -0.11 -15.33
N PHE A 81 14.54 0.06 -15.37
CA PHE A 81 13.69 0.20 -14.19
C PHE A 81 12.62 -0.89 -14.24
N LEU A 82 12.70 -1.84 -13.32
CA LEU A 82 11.76 -2.95 -13.21
C LEU A 82 10.85 -2.74 -12.01
N ALA A 83 9.55 -2.58 -12.24
CA ALA A 83 8.55 -2.64 -11.17
C ALA A 83 7.82 -3.98 -11.19
N CYS A 84 7.98 -4.74 -10.11
CA CYS A 84 7.27 -5.99 -9.89
C CYS A 84 6.19 -5.78 -8.82
N GLY A 85 4.94 -5.60 -9.25
CA GLY A 85 3.80 -5.49 -8.35
C GLY A 85 3.33 -6.86 -7.87
N LEU A 86 3.46 -7.11 -6.56
CA LEU A 86 2.79 -8.21 -5.87
C LEU A 86 1.43 -7.70 -5.37
N PHE A 87 0.37 -8.44 -5.69
CA PHE A 87 -0.99 -8.07 -5.31
C PHE A 87 -1.27 -8.40 -3.84
N ARG A 88 -0.69 -9.47 -3.31
CA ARG A 88 -0.84 -9.83 -1.89
C ARG A 88 -0.06 -8.87 -0.98
N PRO A 89 -0.61 -8.51 0.20
CA PRO A 89 -1.81 -9.07 0.84
C PRO A 89 -3.10 -8.28 0.59
N HIS A 90 -3.30 -7.68 -0.59
CA HIS A 90 -4.61 -7.13 -0.92
C HIS A 90 -5.67 -8.24 -1.00
N LEU A 91 -6.91 -7.88 -0.66
CA LEU A 91 -8.10 -8.72 -0.79
C LEU A 91 -8.45 -9.02 -2.26
N PRO A 92 -9.16 -10.13 -2.56
CA PRO A 92 -9.59 -11.20 -1.66
C PRO A 92 -8.42 -12.11 -1.31
N TRP A 93 -8.22 -12.51 -0.05
CA TRP A 93 -7.03 -13.23 0.41
C TRP A 93 -7.03 -14.71 0.00
N TYR A 94 -6.75 -14.94 -1.28
CA TYR A 94 -6.61 -16.27 -1.84
C TYR A 94 -5.14 -16.64 -2.03
N VAL A 95 -4.74 -17.73 -1.37
CA VAL A 95 -3.40 -18.31 -1.48
C VAL A 95 -3.48 -19.83 -1.39
N PRO A 96 -2.47 -20.58 -1.86
CA PRO A 96 -2.44 -22.03 -1.72
C PRO A 96 -2.60 -22.48 -0.26
N ALA A 97 -3.22 -23.65 -0.07
CA ALA A 97 -3.52 -24.18 1.26
C ALA A 97 -2.27 -24.31 2.15
N GLU A 98 -1.10 -24.65 1.57
CA GLU A 98 0.13 -24.79 2.35
C GLU A 98 0.57 -23.51 3.09
N TYR A 99 0.12 -22.31 2.67
CA TYR A 99 0.43 -21.06 3.37
C TYR A 99 -0.48 -20.84 4.58
N PHE A 100 -1.68 -21.42 4.61
CA PHE A 100 -2.51 -21.43 5.82
C PHE A 100 -1.91 -22.33 6.89
N ASP A 101 -1.27 -23.43 6.50
CA ASP A 101 -0.64 -24.40 7.40
C ASP A 101 0.55 -23.80 8.17
N LEU A 102 1.18 -22.74 7.65
CA LEU A 102 2.22 -21.98 8.34
C LEU A 102 1.72 -21.25 9.59
N TYR A 103 0.40 -21.07 9.72
CA TYR A 103 -0.22 -20.29 10.77
C TYR A 103 -1.34 -21.07 11.45
N PRO A 104 -1.04 -21.97 12.41
CA PRO A 104 -2.06 -22.71 13.14
C PRO A 104 -3.10 -21.77 13.78
N ILE A 105 -4.39 -22.05 13.58
CA ILE A 105 -5.48 -21.14 13.96
C ILE A 105 -5.52 -20.82 15.47
N ASN A 106 -5.07 -21.76 16.30
CA ASN A 106 -4.97 -21.62 17.76
C ASN A 106 -3.84 -20.68 18.19
N GLU A 107 -2.83 -20.46 17.35
CA GLU A 107 -1.68 -19.58 17.61
C GLU A 107 -1.89 -18.14 17.13
N ILE A 108 -2.91 -17.91 16.28
CA ILE A 108 -3.26 -16.58 15.80
C ILE A 108 -3.61 -15.65 16.96
N GLN A 109 -2.88 -14.53 17.00
CA GLN A 109 -3.12 -13.40 17.89
C GLN A 109 -4.05 -12.41 17.21
N LEU A 110 -5.03 -11.90 17.97
CA LEU A 110 -5.85 -10.78 17.53
C LEU A 110 -5.12 -9.47 17.84
N PRO A 111 -5.25 -8.44 17.00
CA PRO A 111 -4.72 -7.12 17.36
C PRO A 111 -5.42 -6.62 18.63
N PRO A 112 -4.71 -5.85 19.47
CA PRO A 112 -5.31 -5.29 20.66
C PRO A 112 -6.41 -4.29 20.26
N THR A 113 -7.54 -4.34 20.96
CA THR A 113 -8.68 -3.43 20.73
C THR A 113 -9.26 -3.00 22.06
N ARG A 114 -9.79 -1.78 22.12
CA ARG A 114 -10.58 -1.29 23.25
C ARG A 114 -11.98 -0.90 22.80
N GLU A 115 -12.96 -1.05 23.69
CA GLU A 115 -14.35 -0.68 23.39
C GLU A 115 -14.56 0.84 23.39
N ASP A 116 -13.75 1.56 24.16
CA ASP A 116 -13.77 3.02 24.36
C ASP A 116 -12.86 3.80 23.40
N ASP A 117 -12.13 3.13 22.49
CA ASP A 117 -11.10 3.70 21.55
C ASP A 117 -11.62 4.77 20.57
N LEU A 118 -12.91 5.07 20.61
CA LEU A 118 -13.57 6.04 19.74
C LEU A 118 -14.23 7.20 20.52
N GLU A 119 -14.28 7.14 21.86
CA GLU A 119 -15.06 8.09 22.66
C GLU A 119 -14.45 9.50 22.67
N ASP A 120 -13.15 9.61 22.46
CA ASP A 120 -12.37 10.86 22.45
C ASP A 120 -12.06 11.40 21.04
N LEU A 121 -12.67 10.81 20.01
CA LEU A 121 -12.43 11.19 18.62
C LEU A 121 -13.40 12.26 18.12
N PRO A 122 -12.96 13.19 17.25
CA PRO A 122 -13.83 14.17 16.63
C PRO A 122 -14.83 13.54 15.64
N LEU A 123 -15.85 14.30 15.23
CA LEU A 123 -16.94 13.80 14.40
C LEU A 123 -16.48 13.25 13.04
N GLU A 124 -15.57 13.92 12.33
CA GLU A 124 -15.07 13.42 11.05
C GLU A 124 -14.28 12.12 11.20
N ALA A 125 -13.48 11.98 12.26
CA ALA A 125 -12.78 10.74 12.59
C ALA A 125 -13.75 9.57 12.84
N LEU A 126 -14.83 9.82 13.58
CA LEU A 126 -15.89 8.83 13.80
C LEU A 126 -16.55 8.37 12.49
N LYS A 127 -16.67 9.26 11.49
CA LYS A 127 -17.16 8.87 10.15
C LYS A 127 -16.17 7.96 9.43
N LEU A 128 -14.87 8.26 9.49
CA LEU A 128 -13.83 7.41 8.91
C LEU A 128 -13.80 6.04 9.59
N ALA A 129 -13.82 5.98 10.92
CA ALA A 129 -13.86 4.73 11.67
C ALA A 129 -15.14 3.91 11.38
N LYS A 130 -16.26 4.57 11.06
CA LYS A 130 -17.52 3.91 10.72
C LYS A 130 -17.50 3.33 9.30
N ASP A 131 -16.73 3.91 8.38
CA ASP A 131 -16.53 3.32 7.06
C ASP A 131 -16.02 1.88 7.22
N ARG A 132 -16.51 0.93 6.42
CA ARG A 132 -16.16 -0.51 6.48
C ARG A 132 -16.29 -1.22 7.84
N ARG A 133 -16.78 -0.58 8.91
CA ARG A 133 -17.03 -1.21 10.23
C ARG A 133 -17.99 -2.39 10.16
N SER A 134 -18.94 -2.37 9.22
CA SER A 134 -19.88 -3.48 8.98
C SER A 134 -19.13 -4.77 8.64
N ASP A 135 -18.03 -4.67 7.89
CA ASP A 135 -17.25 -5.82 7.45
C ASP A 135 -16.59 -6.48 8.68
N TRP A 136 -15.90 -5.68 9.51
CA TRP A 136 -15.33 -6.19 10.78
C TRP A 136 -16.40 -6.79 11.70
N LYS A 137 -17.56 -6.13 11.85
CA LYS A 137 -18.67 -6.67 12.67
C LYS A 137 -19.19 -8.01 12.16
N ALA A 138 -19.34 -8.18 10.84
CA ALA A 138 -19.77 -9.44 10.24
C ALA A 138 -18.75 -10.57 10.47
N ILE A 139 -17.45 -10.26 10.34
CA ILE A 139 -16.36 -11.19 10.60
C ILE A 139 -16.34 -11.61 12.08
N LYS A 140 -16.41 -10.63 12.99
CA LYS A 140 -16.35 -10.85 14.43
C LYS A 140 -17.56 -11.63 14.95
N SER A 141 -18.79 -11.28 14.54
CA SER A 141 -20.02 -11.93 15.01
C SER A 141 -20.11 -13.40 14.60
N GLN A 142 -19.49 -13.77 13.48
CA GLN A 142 -19.44 -15.14 12.97
C GLN A 142 -18.21 -15.93 13.45
N GLN A 143 -17.45 -15.39 14.42
CA GLN A 143 -16.25 -16.02 15.00
C GLN A 143 -15.15 -16.30 13.96
N LYS A 144 -15.04 -15.43 12.95
CA LYS A 144 -14.11 -15.59 11.82
C LYS A 144 -12.88 -14.70 11.88
N TRP A 145 -12.74 -13.89 12.94
CA TRP A 145 -11.65 -12.90 13.04
C TRP A 145 -10.26 -13.52 13.01
N LYS A 146 -10.00 -14.58 13.80
CA LYS A 146 -8.72 -15.31 13.75
C LYS A 146 -8.45 -15.90 12.36
N HIS A 147 -9.47 -16.44 11.70
CA HIS A 147 -9.31 -17.02 10.37
C HIS A 147 -9.06 -15.94 9.29
N ALA A 148 -9.64 -14.76 9.44
CA ALA A 148 -9.36 -13.63 8.57
C ALA A 148 -7.90 -13.17 8.72
N ILE A 149 -7.39 -13.06 9.96
CA ILE A 149 -5.99 -12.73 10.23
C ILE A 149 -5.05 -13.83 9.72
N GLN A 150 -5.40 -15.10 9.91
CA GLN A 150 -4.65 -16.24 9.34
C GLN A 150 -4.51 -16.09 7.82
N ALA A 151 -5.59 -15.75 7.12
CA ALA A 151 -5.56 -15.56 5.67
C ALA A 151 -4.70 -14.34 5.24
N TYR A 152 -4.74 -13.26 6.01
CA TYR A 152 -3.87 -12.09 5.79
C TYR A 152 -2.39 -12.44 5.94
N LEU A 153 -2.03 -13.15 7.02
CA LEU A 153 -0.66 -13.63 7.26
C LEU A 153 -0.19 -14.64 6.20
N ALA A 154 -1.06 -15.58 5.81
CA ALA A 154 -0.81 -16.52 4.73
C ALA A 154 -0.56 -15.78 3.39
N SER A 155 -1.31 -14.70 3.14
CA SER A 155 -1.10 -13.83 1.98
C SER A 155 0.26 -13.13 2.00
N ILE A 156 0.69 -12.65 3.16
CA ILE A 156 2.03 -12.06 3.33
C ILE A 156 3.11 -13.10 3.04
N SER A 157 3.03 -14.32 3.62
CA SER A 157 4.01 -15.38 3.35
C SER A 157 4.07 -15.79 1.87
N TYR A 158 2.93 -15.80 1.18
CA TYR A 158 2.91 -16.10 -0.24
C TYR A 158 3.59 -14.99 -1.08
N ALA A 159 3.35 -13.73 -0.72
CA ALA A 159 4.04 -12.58 -1.31
C ALA A 159 5.55 -12.62 -1.03
N ASP A 160 5.94 -12.96 0.20
CA ASP A 160 7.34 -13.10 0.61
C ASP A 160 8.07 -14.16 -0.22
N ARG A 161 7.45 -15.32 -0.46
CA ARG A 161 8.00 -16.31 -1.39
C ARG A 161 8.20 -15.75 -2.79
N GLN A 162 7.22 -15.00 -3.30
CA GLN A 162 7.31 -14.41 -4.64
C GLN A 162 8.47 -13.40 -4.71
N LEU A 163 8.60 -12.53 -3.70
CA LEU A 163 9.74 -11.64 -3.55
C LEU A 163 11.07 -12.41 -3.54
N GLY A 164 11.18 -13.46 -2.74
CA GLY A 164 12.39 -14.29 -2.65
C GLY A 164 12.81 -14.90 -4.00
N ARG A 165 11.84 -15.26 -4.87
CA ARG A 165 12.12 -15.73 -6.23
C ARG A 165 12.70 -14.62 -7.12
N VAL A 166 12.16 -13.40 -7.03
CA VAL A 166 12.69 -12.24 -7.77
C VAL A 166 14.11 -11.92 -7.33
N LEU A 167 14.35 -11.85 -6.01
CA LEU A 167 15.68 -11.59 -5.45
C LEU A 167 16.68 -12.68 -5.83
N SER A 168 16.29 -13.96 -5.76
CA SER A 168 17.15 -15.07 -6.20
C SER A 168 17.51 -14.98 -7.68
N ALA A 169 16.58 -14.52 -8.53
CA ALA A 169 16.86 -14.32 -9.95
C ALA A 169 17.77 -13.10 -10.19
N LEU A 170 17.61 -12.02 -9.41
CA LEU A 170 18.51 -10.87 -9.44
C LEU A 170 19.92 -11.28 -9.04
N ASP A 171 20.08 -12.03 -7.95
CA ASP A 171 21.37 -12.52 -7.45
C ASP A 171 22.09 -13.43 -8.46
N ALA A 172 21.33 -14.24 -9.20
CA ALA A 172 21.86 -15.11 -10.26
C ALA A 172 22.12 -14.37 -11.59
N SER A 173 21.71 -13.11 -11.71
CA SER A 173 21.86 -12.30 -12.92
C SER A 173 23.20 -11.54 -12.94
N PRO A 174 23.67 -11.05 -14.11
CA PRO A 174 24.83 -10.17 -14.16
C PRO A 174 24.61 -8.80 -13.50
N TYR A 175 23.38 -8.47 -13.06
CA TYR A 175 23.01 -7.17 -12.50
C TYR A 175 23.05 -7.12 -10.96
N ALA A 176 23.30 -8.24 -10.28
CA ALA A 176 23.21 -8.39 -8.82
C ALA A 176 23.97 -7.30 -8.04
N THR A 177 25.17 -6.92 -8.50
CA THR A 177 26.05 -5.98 -7.80
C THR A 177 25.83 -4.51 -8.18
N ASN A 178 24.94 -4.24 -9.13
CA ASN A 178 24.70 -2.91 -9.69
C ASN A 178 23.20 -2.60 -9.80
N THR A 179 22.40 -3.09 -8.84
CA THR A 179 20.96 -2.86 -8.82
C THR A 179 20.55 -2.24 -7.49
N ILE A 180 19.72 -1.21 -7.54
CA ILE A 180 19.03 -0.66 -6.37
C ILE A 180 17.71 -1.40 -6.22
N VAL A 181 17.45 -1.98 -5.06
CA VAL A 181 16.20 -2.67 -4.73
C VAL A 181 15.43 -1.82 -3.72
N VAL A 182 14.20 -1.45 -4.07
CA VAL A 182 13.26 -0.78 -3.15
C VAL A 182 12.08 -1.71 -2.93
N LEU A 183 11.80 -2.05 -1.68
CA LEU A 183 10.59 -2.77 -1.27
C LEU A 183 9.74 -1.86 -0.40
N TRP A 184 8.47 -1.68 -0.77
CA TRP A 184 7.53 -0.89 0.01
C TRP A 184 6.09 -1.39 -0.14
N SER A 185 5.21 -0.97 0.77
CA SER A 185 3.74 -1.10 0.62
C SER A 185 3.14 0.26 0.28
N ASP A 186 2.02 0.27 -0.45
CA ASP A 186 1.29 1.51 -0.78
C ASP A 186 0.51 2.07 0.42
N HIS A 187 0.02 1.19 1.29
CA HIS A 187 -0.63 1.53 2.56
C HIS A 187 -0.58 0.33 3.54
N GLY A 188 -1.02 0.58 4.78
CA GLY A 188 -1.25 -0.44 5.81
C GLY A 188 -2.67 -1.01 5.79
N TRP A 189 -3.07 -1.75 6.83
CA TRP A 189 -4.39 -2.40 6.87
C TRP A 189 -4.90 -2.61 8.30
N HIS A 190 -6.06 -2.05 8.62
CA HIS A 190 -6.78 -2.32 9.85
C HIS A 190 -7.35 -3.75 9.85
N LEU A 191 -6.94 -4.51 10.85
CA LEU A 191 -7.49 -5.82 11.19
C LEU A 191 -8.44 -5.77 12.39
N GLY A 192 -9.13 -4.63 12.60
CA GLY A 192 -10.10 -4.44 13.69
C GLY A 192 -9.76 -3.34 14.70
N SER A 193 -8.57 -2.75 14.65
CA SER A 193 -8.22 -1.56 15.44
C SER A 193 -9.17 -0.40 15.14
N LYS A 194 -9.54 0.39 16.17
CA LYS A 194 -10.59 1.43 16.09
C LYS A 194 -11.93 0.93 15.54
N GLY A 195 -12.19 -0.38 15.66
CA GLY A 195 -13.36 -1.05 15.10
C GLY A 195 -13.50 -0.92 13.59
N HIS A 196 -12.39 -0.76 12.88
CA HIS A 196 -12.32 -0.56 11.44
C HIS A 196 -11.76 -1.79 10.71
N TRP A 197 -12.10 -1.92 9.43
CA TRP A 197 -11.55 -2.91 8.50
C TRP A 197 -11.15 -2.18 7.22
N HIS A 198 -10.05 -2.54 6.57
CA HIS A 198 -9.43 -1.77 5.45
C HIS A 198 -8.51 -0.66 5.95
N LYS A 199 -8.43 0.47 5.24
CA LYS A 199 -7.25 1.36 5.21
C LYS A 199 -7.60 2.83 5.07
N SER A 200 -8.89 3.16 4.97
CA SER A 200 -9.37 4.49 4.56
C SER A 200 -9.38 5.47 5.73
N THR A 201 -8.24 5.62 6.40
CA THR A 201 -8.07 6.34 7.65
C THR A 201 -6.74 7.09 7.66
N LEU A 202 -6.54 7.93 8.68
CA LEU A 202 -5.31 8.70 8.90
C LEU A 202 -4.49 8.19 10.09
N TRP A 203 -4.81 7.00 10.61
CA TRP A 203 -4.12 6.39 11.77
C TRP A 203 -2.86 5.63 11.35
N GLU A 204 -1.97 5.35 12.31
CA GLU A 204 -0.69 4.68 12.06
C GLU A 204 -0.86 3.34 11.33
N GLU A 205 -1.84 2.55 11.74
CA GLU A 205 -2.11 1.21 11.19
C GLU A 205 -2.32 1.20 9.66
N ALA A 206 -2.91 2.26 9.10
CA ALA A 206 -3.17 2.38 7.67
C ALA A 206 -2.06 3.10 6.89
N THR A 207 -1.16 3.81 7.59
CA THR A 207 -0.26 4.79 6.97
C THR A 207 1.22 4.50 7.17
N ARG A 208 1.58 3.70 8.18
CA ARG A 208 2.93 3.19 8.38
C ARG A 208 3.12 1.91 7.57
N VAL A 209 4.09 1.92 6.67
CA VAL A 209 4.35 0.82 5.73
C VAL A 209 5.79 0.34 5.85
N PRO A 210 6.08 -0.92 5.48
CA PRO A 210 7.46 -1.33 5.26
C PRO A 210 8.09 -0.47 4.17
N LEU A 211 9.34 -0.07 4.36
CA LEU A 211 10.22 0.53 3.36
C LEU A 211 11.63 -0.03 3.60
N ILE A 212 12.15 -0.75 2.61
CA ILE A 212 13.52 -1.27 2.60
C ILE A 212 14.17 -0.77 1.31
N ILE A 213 15.37 -0.21 1.42
CA ILE A 213 16.18 0.23 0.29
C ILE A 213 17.53 -0.46 0.41
N ASP A 214 17.85 -1.30 -0.56
CA ASP A 214 19.16 -1.91 -0.74
C ASP A 214 19.81 -1.26 -1.97
N ALA A 215 21.05 -0.80 -1.84
CA ALA A 215 21.76 -0.16 -2.93
C ALA A 215 23.26 -0.46 -2.84
N PRO A 216 23.98 -0.54 -3.98
CA PRO A 216 25.41 -0.83 -4.00
C PRO A 216 26.22 0.14 -3.14
N GLY A 217 27.07 -0.41 -2.26
CA GLY A 217 27.97 0.37 -1.41
C GLY A 217 27.34 0.97 -0.15
N LEU A 218 26.10 0.62 0.18
CA LEU A 218 25.49 0.93 1.47
C LEU A 218 25.65 -0.23 2.46
N GLU A 219 25.79 0.09 3.74
CA GLU A 219 25.85 -0.90 4.82
C GLU A 219 24.46 -1.13 5.42
N PRO A 220 24.12 -2.35 5.85
CA PRO A 220 22.85 -2.65 6.51
C PRO A 220 22.66 -1.80 7.78
N SER A 221 21.51 -1.14 7.89
CA SER A 221 21.15 -0.35 9.07
C SER A 221 19.63 -0.26 9.25
N VAL A 222 19.19 0.21 10.43
CA VAL A 222 17.78 0.49 10.74
C VAL A 222 17.67 1.97 11.07
N CYS A 223 16.70 2.64 10.46
CA CYS A 223 16.42 4.06 10.65
C CYS A 223 15.00 4.24 11.17
N ASP A 224 14.86 4.87 12.34
CA ASP A 224 13.57 5.14 12.98
C ASP A 224 12.97 6.51 12.58
N ALA A 225 13.68 7.30 11.76
CA ALA A 225 13.18 8.59 11.30
C ALA A 225 11.91 8.43 10.44
N PRO A 226 10.86 9.23 10.66
CA PRO A 226 9.67 9.20 9.83
C PRO A 226 9.99 9.71 8.42
N VAL A 227 9.69 8.91 7.42
CA VAL A 227 9.88 9.26 6.00
C VAL A 227 8.57 9.07 5.24
N SER A 228 8.46 9.69 4.07
CA SER A 228 7.30 9.55 3.19
C SER A 228 7.68 8.83 1.90
N LEU A 229 6.77 8.03 1.34
CA LEU A 229 6.97 7.31 0.08
C LEU A 229 7.25 8.26 -1.10
N ILE A 230 6.83 9.52 -1.03
CA ILE A 230 7.16 10.54 -2.04
C ILE A 230 8.68 10.83 -2.12
N SER A 231 9.43 10.43 -1.09
CA SER A 231 10.89 10.54 -1.02
C SER A 231 11.60 9.46 -1.84
N ILE A 232 10.91 8.39 -2.26
CA ILE A 232 11.52 7.29 -3.03
C ILE A 232 12.06 7.83 -4.36
N PHE A 233 11.25 8.59 -5.11
CA PHE A 233 11.66 9.12 -6.41
C PHE A 233 12.91 10.02 -6.35
N PRO A 234 12.98 11.08 -5.52
CA PRO A 234 14.19 11.90 -5.40
C PRO A 234 15.39 11.09 -4.87
N THR A 235 15.17 10.09 -4.00
CA THR A 235 16.25 9.19 -3.54
C THR A 235 16.83 8.36 -4.67
N LEU A 236 15.98 7.82 -5.57
CA LEU A 236 16.43 7.07 -6.73
C LEU A 236 17.21 7.95 -7.70
N LEU A 237 16.78 9.21 -7.90
CA LEU A 237 17.54 10.17 -8.72
C LEU A 237 18.93 10.41 -8.13
N ASP A 238 19.02 10.68 -6.83
CA ASP A 238 20.28 10.91 -6.12
C ASP A 238 21.23 9.69 -6.22
N LEU A 239 20.73 8.49 -5.92
CA LEU A 239 21.51 7.24 -6.02
C LEU A 239 21.99 6.94 -7.46
N CYS A 240 21.21 7.34 -8.47
CA CYS A 240 21.57 7.21 -9.88
C CYS A 240 22.40 8.39 -10.42
N GLY A 241 22.82 9.33 -9.56
CA GLY A 241 23.59 10.51 -9.96
C GLY A 241 22.83 11.47 -10.90
N GLN A 242 21.50 11.44 -10.87
CA GLN A 242 20.63 12.30 -11.66
C GLN A 242 20.27 13.58 -10.89
N PRO A 243 20.07 14.72 -11.58
CA PRO A 243 19.63 15.94 -10.93
C PRO A 243 18.22 15.77 -10.32
N ILE A 244 18.05 16.23 -9.07
CA ILE A 244 16.76 16.24 -8.39
C ILE A 244 16.01 17.53 -8.75
N PRO A 245 14.82 17.46 -9.36
CA PRO A 245 14.01 18.64 -9.64
C PRO A 245 13.58 19.36 -8.36
N GLU A 246 13.63 20.70 -8.38
CA GLU A 246 13.25 21.54 -7.22
C GLU A 246 11.75 21.44 -6.86
N GLN A 247 10.90 20.95 -7.76
CA GLN A 247 9.45 20.89 -7.58
C GLN A 247 8.97 19.65 -6.80
N LEU A 248 9.88 18.77 -6.37
CA LEU A 248 9.52 17.57 -5.61
C LEU A 248 9.30 17.92 -4.13
N ASP A 249 8.18 17.48 -3.57
CA ASP A 249 7.84 17.74 -2.16
C ASP A 249 8.64 16.85 -1.18
N GLY A 250 9.13 15.70 -1.65
CA GLY A 250 9.90 14.74 -0.85
C GLY A 250 11.41 15.06 -0.84
N PRO A 251 12.08 15.04 0.33
CA PRO A 251 13.54 15.09 0.37
C PRO A 251 14.16 13.76 -0.11
N THR A 252 15.42 13.80 -0.55
CA THR A 252 16.22 12.58 -0.72
C THR A 252 16.50 11.91 0.63
N LEU A 253 16.44 10.58 0.68
CA LEU A 253 16.75 9.77 1.86
C LEU A 253 18.24 9.37 1.92
N VAL A 254 19.06 9.69 0.90
CA VAL A 254 20.49 9.33 0.86
C VAL A 254 21.26 9.69 2.13
N PRO A 255 21.04 10.84 2.80
CA PRO A 255 21.69 11.12 4.08
C PRO A 255 21.37 10.05 5.15
N LEU A 256 20.11 9.63 5.26
CA LEU A 256 19.68 8.58 6.19
C LEU A 256 20.20 7.19 5.81
N LEU A 257 20.32 6.92 4.50
CA LEU A 257 20.89 5.67 3.99
C LEU A 257 22.38 5.52 4.32
N LYS A 258 23.11 6.65 4.42
CA LYS A 258 24.54 6.66 4.78
C LYS A 258 24.77 6.68 6.29
N ASP A 259 23.94 7.40 7.02
CA ASP A 259 23.93 7.43 8.48
C ASP A 259 22.50 7.50 9.01
N PRO A 260 21.97 6.41 9.61
CA PRO A 260 20.59 6.36 10.10
C PRO A 260 20.33 7.34 11.27
N ASN A 261 21.39 7.90 11.88
CA ASN A 261 21.28 8.89 12.96
C ASN A 261 21.36 10.33 12.47
N THR A 262 21.40 10.56 11.15
CA THR A 262 21.38 11.90 10.56
C THR A 262 20.19 12.69 11.10
N SER A 263 20.44 13.93 11.53
CA SER A 263 19.38 14.83 11.99
C SER A 263 18.31 15.01 10.92
N TRP A 264 17.09 14.55 11.21
CA TRP A 264 15.98 14.56 10.27
C TRP A 264 14.81 15.39 10.81
N THR A 265 14.43 16.43 10.08
CA THR A 265 13.40 17.38 10.51
C THR A 265 12.13 17.34 9.65
N ALA A 266 12.16 16.61 8.53
CA ALA A 266 11.01 16.48 7.65
C ALA A 266 10.05 15.41 8.21
N PRO A 267 8.81 15.77 8.60
CA PRO A 267 7.82 14.78 9.00
C PRO A 267 7.22 14.09 7.77
N ALA A 268 6.56 12.96 7.99
CA ALA A 268 5.67 12.40 6.99
C ALA A 268 4.33 13.15 7.03
N VAL A 269 3.87 13.64 5.89
CA VAL A 269 2.54 14.26 5.71
C VAL A 269 1.67 13.29 4.92
N ILE A 270 0.48 13.01 5.44
CA ILE A 270 -0.48 12.06 4.89
C ILE A 270 -1.79 12.78 4.66
N GLU A 271 -2.39 12.62 3.48
CA GLU A 271 -3.67 13.22 3.12
C GLU A 271 -4.70 12.14 2.81
N PHE A 272 -5.94 12.33 3.26
CA PHE A 272 -7.05 11.44 2.89
C PHE A 272 -8.36 12.21 2.72
N ARG A 273 -8.79 12.34 1.46
CA ARG A 273 -9.87 13.25 1.04
C ARG A 273 -9.54 14.72 1.36
N ARG A 274 -10.17 15.64 0.64
CA ARG A 274 -9.89 17.07 0.75
C ARG A 274 -10.16 17.55 2.18
N GLY A 275 -9.18 18.22 2.79
CA GLY A 275 -9.32 18.85 4.09
C GLY A 275 -8.91 17.98 5.28
N ASN A 276 -8.58 16.70 5.10
CA ASN A 276 -8.08 15.86 6.19
C ASN A 276 -6.61 15.48 5.95
N ALA A 277 -5.76 15.75 6.94
CA ALA A 277 -4.36 15.38 6.87
C ALA A 277 -3.78 15.03 8.24
N ALA A 278 -2.77 14.17 8.22
CA ALA A 278 -1.93 13.83 9.36
C ALA A 278 -0.48 14.25 9.13
N VAL A 279 0.22 14.60 10.21
CA VAL A 279 1.65 14.89 10.26
C VAL A 279 2.27 13.98 11.31
N ARG A 280 3.21 13.12 10.90
CA ARG A 280 3.95 12.21 11.78
C ARG A 280 5.41 12.63 11.84
N ASP A 281 5.85 13.13 13.01
CA ASP A 281 7.27 13.32 13.30
C ASP A 281 7.85 12.10 14.04
N ALA A 282 9.03 12.18 14.67
CA ALA A 282 9.61 11.02 15.37
C ALA A 282 8.75 10.56 16.56
N ARG A 283 8.08 11.50 17.26
CA ARG A 283 7.37 11.23 18.52
C ARG A 283 5.85 11.34 18.40
N TYR A 284 5.37 12.35 17.69
CA TYR A 284 3.95 12.69 17.64
C TYR A 284 3.34 12.38 16.28
N ARG A 285 2.05 12.02 16.30
CA ARG A 285 1.13 12.14 15.16
C ARG A 285 0.10 13.20 15.47
N PHE A 286 -0.05 14.16 14.59
CA PHE A 286 -1.11 15.17 14.65
C PHE A 286 -2.02 15.04 13.44
N ILE A 287 -3.32 14.94 13.66
CA ILE A 287 -4.33 14.85 12.61
C ILE A 287 -5.24 16.07 12.72
N ARG A 288 -5.55 16.69 11.57
CA ARG A 288 -6.58 17.72 11.46
C ARG A 288 -7.56 17.34 10.37
N TYR A 289 -8.84 17.38 10.72
CA TYR A 289 -9.95 17.04 9.85
C TYR A 289 -10.57 18.28 9.20
N SER A 290 -11.34 18.03 8.14
CA SER A 290 -12.03 19.05 7.34
C SER A 290 -13.09 19.83 8.13
N ASP A 291 -13.62 19.27 9.21
CA ASP A 291 -14.56 19.94 10.12
C ASP A 291 -13.85 20.72 11.25
N GLY A 292 -12.52 20.75 11.25
CA GLY A 292 -11.70 21.38 12.28
C GLY A 292 -11.41 20.50 13.49
N GLY A 293 -11.92 19.26 13.53
CA GLY A 293 -11.57 18.28 14.54
C GLY A 293 -10.08 17.95 14.51
N GLU A 294 -9.50 17.63 15.67
CA GLU A 294 -8.07 17.38 15.81
C GLU A 294 -7.80 16.14 16.67
N GLU A 295 -6.76 15.40 16.30
CA GLU A 295 -6.20 14.31 17.10
C GLU A 295 -4.70 14.55 17.31
N LEU A 296 -4.18 14.22 18.50
CA LEU A 296 -2.75 14.23 18.79
C LEU A 296 -2.36 12.99 19.61
N TYR A 297 -1.41 12.22 19.11
CA TYR A 297 -0.91 11.01 19.76
C TYR A 297 0.60 11.11 20.03
N ASP A 298 1.03 10.67 21.21
CA ASP A 298 2.44 10.54 21.59
C ASP A 298 2.86 9.07 21.46
N HIS A 299 3.53 8.72 20.36
CA HIS A 299 3.93 7.34 20.07
C HIS A 299 5.04 6.81 20.98
N THR A 300 5.72 7.66 21.77
CA THR A 300 6.65 7.17 22.78
C THR A 300 5.91 6.48 23.92
N THR A 301 4.72 6.95 24.28
CA THR A 301 3.94 6.44 25.42
C THR A 301 2.66 5.71 25.02
N ASP A 302 2.12 6.00 23.83
CA ASP A 302 0.87 5.46 23.30
C ASP A 302 1.03 5.06 21.82
N PRO A 303 1.82 4.01 21.52
CA PRO A 303 2.05 3.55 20.15
C PRO A 303 0.77 3.01 19.46
N ALA A 304 -0.28 2.72 20.23
CA ALA A 304 -1.55 2.21 19.72
C ALA A 304 -2.60 3.32 19.46
N GLU A 305 -2.25 4.58 19.71
CA GLU A 305 -3.10 5.77 19.47
C GLU A 305 -4.45 5.70 20.20
N TRP A 306 -4.46 5.26 21.47
CA TRP A 306 -5.67 5.09 22.28
C TRP A 306 -6.16 6.34 23.00
N HIS A 307 -5.31 7.35 23.18
CA HIS A 307 -5.65 8.54 23.96
C HIS A 307 -5.33 9.80 23.14
N ASN A 308 -6.38 10.47 22.69
CA ASN A 308 -6.29 11.74 21.99
C ASN A 308 -5.89 12.86 22.97
N LEU A 309 -4.72 13.45 22.75
CA LEU A 309 -4.17 14.54 23.56
C LEU A 309 -4.55 15.93 23.02
N ALA A 310 -5.32 16.04 21.93
CA ALA A 310 -5.50 17.29 21.20
C ALA A 310 -6.13 18.43 22.03
N ASP A 311 -6.97 18.09 23.01
CA ASP A 311 -7.68 19.05 23.85
C ASP A 311 -6.94 19.40 25.16
N GLN A 312 -5.79 18.78 25.40
CA GLN A 312 -4.98 19.07 26.59
C GLN A 312 -4.24 20.41 26.42
N PRO A 313 -4.25 21.32 27.43
CA PRO A 313 -3.55 22.61 27.34
C PRO A 313 -2.06 22.49 26.97
N GLU A 314 -1.39 21.44 27.46
CA GLU A 314 0.04 21.17 27.23
C GLU A 314 0.34 20.84 25.76
N SER A 315 -0.66 20.35 25.01
CA SER A 315 -0.52 19.96 23.61
C SER A 315 -0.41 21.14 22.64
N GLN A 316 -0.77 22.36 23.07
CA GLN A 316 -0.87 23.51 22.18
C GLN A 316 0.44 23.83 21.45
N SER A 317 1.58 23.73 22.14
CA SER A 317 2.90 24.00 21.54
C SER A 317 3.23 22.99 20.44
N THR A 318 2.96 21.71 20.69
CA THR A 318 3.16 20.61 19.72
C THR A 318 2.23 20.75 18.53
N LYS A 319 0.93 21.01 18.74
CA LYS A 319 -0.04 21.26 17.67
C LYS A 319 0.37 22.45 16.80
N ASN A 320 0.81 23.55 17.41
CA ASN A 320 1.29 24.74 16.67
C ASN A 320 2.55 24.45 15.85
N ARG A 321 3.43 23.56 16.32
CA ARG A 321 4.63 23.15 15.58
C ARG A 321 4.27 22.25 14.39
N LEU A 322 3.44 21.23 14.61
CA LEU A 322 3.09 20.23 13.60
C LEU A 322 2.14 20.77 12.54
N SER A 323 1.17 21.62 12.93
CA SER A 323 0.23 22.22 11.99
C SER A 323 0.85 23.09 10.91
N LYS A 324 2.12 23.52 11.07
CA LYS A 324 2.88 24.22 10.02
C LYS A 324 3.17 23.35 8.80
N TRP A 325 3.12 22.03 8.95
CA TRP A 325 3.33 21.06 7.88
C TRP A 325 2.05 20.64 7.18
N LEU A 326 0.88 21.04 7.70
CA LEU A 326 -0.39 20.73 7.05
C LEU A 326 -0.54 21.54 5.76
N PRO A 327 -1.13 20.94 4.70
CA PRO A 327 -1.44 21.67 3.48
C PRO A 327 -2.33 22.89 3.77
N THR A 328 -1.88 24.06 3.33
CA THR A 328 -2.68 25.30 3.38
C THR A 328 -3.51 25.49 2.12
N LYS A 329 -3.18 24.77 1.05
CA LYS A 329 -3.89 24.71 -0.22
C LYS A 329 -4.12 23.25 -0.57
N TRP A 330 -5.33 22.94 -0.98
CA TRP A 330 -5.73 21.60 -1.38
C TRP A 330 -5.93 21.57 -2.89
N ALA A 331 -5.37 20.55 -3.54
CA ALA A 331 -5.59 20.34 -4.96
C ALA A 331 -7.09 20.09 -5.24
N ASP A 332 -7.51 20.46 -6.45
CA ASP A 332 -8.84 20.06 -6.92
C ASP A 332 -8.90 18.55 -7.13
N ALA A 333 -10.11 18.00 -7.07
CA ALA A 333 -10.32 16.58 -7.26
C ALA A 333 -9.79 16.17 -8.64
N ALA A 334 -8.93 15.14 -8.66
CA ALA A 334 -8.46 14.56 -9.90
C ALA A 334 -9.64 13.97 -10.69
N ALA A 335 -9.50 13.96 -12.02
CA ALA A 335 -10.47 13.30 -12.88
C ALA A 335 -10.56 11.80 -12.55
N THR A 336 -11.78 11.28 -12.51
CA THR A 336 -12.05 9.88 -12.20
C THR A 336 -11.80 8.97 -13.39
N LYS A 337 -11.55 7.68 -13.16
CA LYS A 337 -11.31 6.68 -14.22
C LYS A 337 -12.40 6.66 -15.31
N SER A 338 -13.65 6.92 -14.94
CA SER A 338 -14.79 6.94 -15.88
C SER A 338 -14.75 8.10 -16.88
N GLN A 339 -13.90 9.10 -16.65
CA GLN A 339 -13.69 10.23 -17.55
C GLN A 339 -12.63 9.96 -18.62
N PHE A 340 -12.00 8.79 -18.61
CA PHE A 340 -10.99 8.43 -19.59
C PHE A 340 -11.32 7.12 -20.31
N ASP A 341 -10.90 7.05 -21.57
CA ASP A 341 -10.74 5.80 -22.32
C ASP A 341 -9.26 5.42 -22.29
N PHE A 342 -8.96 4.21 -21.81
CA PHE A 342 -7.61 3.67 -21.82
C PHE A 342 -7.42 2.75 -23.03
N ASP A 343 -6.44 3.08 -23.86
CA ASP A 343 -5.89 2.22 -24.89
C ASP A 343 -4.71 1.44 -24.30
N PRO A 344 -4.88 0.14 -24.01
CA PRO A 344 -3.83 -0.68 -23.44
C PRO A 344 -2.74 -1.08 -24.43
N GLU A 345 -2.96 -0.94 -25.75
CA GLU A 345 -1.95 -1.28 -26.77
C GLU A 345 -0.93 -0.16 -26.92
N ASN A 346 -1.39 1.09 -26.83
CA ASN A 346 -0.54 2.28 -26.97
C ASN A 346 -0.25 2.99 -25.64
N PHE A 347 -0.77 2.47 -24.52
CA PHE A 347 -0.69 3.09 -23.19
C PHE A 347 -1.23 4.54 -23.16
N GLN A 348 -2.31 4.80 -23.90
CA GLN A 348 -2.88 6.14 -24.03
C GLN A 348 -4.16 6.30 -23.21
N TRP A 349 -4.29 7.45 -22.55
CA TRP A 349 -5.51 7.86 -21.86
C TRP A 349 -6.13 9.03 -22.60
N THR A 350 -7.32 8.83 -23.15
CA THR A 350 -8.09 9.90 -23.79
C THR A 350 -9.15 10.39 -22.83
N ASN A 351 -9.09 11.65 -22.44
CA ASN A 351 -10.14 12.25 -21.62
C ASN A 351 -11.41 12.43 -22.46
N ARG A 352 -12.51 11.75 -22.08
CA ARG A 352 -13.78 11.71 -22.82
C ARG A 352 -14.43 13.06 -23.04
N THR A 353 -14.19 14.02 -22.14
CA THR A 353 -14.81 15.35 -22.19
C THR A 353 -13.97 16.33 -23.00
N THR A 354 -12.65 16.32 -22.81
CA THR A 354 -11.75 17.31 -23.42
C THR A 354 -11.12 16.82 -24.72
N GLY A 355 -11.18 15.52 -25.00
CA GLY A 355 -10.44 14.88 -26.09
C GLY A 355 -8.91 14.87 -25.88
N LYS A 356 -8.41 15.39 -24.76
CA LYS A 356 -6.97 15.42 -24.48
C LYS A 356 -6.45 13.99 -24.33
N VAL A 357 -5.53 13.63 -25.22
CA VAL A 357 -4.78 12.38 -25.14
C VAL A 357 -3.55 12.62 -24.26
N THR A 358 -3.39 11.78 -23.26
CA THR A 358 -2.17 11.67 -22.47
C THR A 358 -1.54 10.33 -22.80
N SER A 359 -0.38 10.36 -23.45
CA SER A 359 0.35 9.14 -23.80
C SER A 359 1.27 8.73 -22.65
N GLY A 360 1.34 7.43 -22.38
CA GLY A 360 2.33 6.84 -21.47
C GLY A 360 3.75 6.80 -22.07
N THR A 361 3.88 7.06 -23.37
CA THR A 361 5.13 7.09 -24.13
C THR A 361 5.20 8.33 -25.03
N ASP A 362 6.37 8.95 -25.18
CA ASP A 362 6.62 9.94 -26.26
C ASP A 362 6.87 9.26 -27.62
N THR A 363 6.96 7.93 -27.63
CA THR A 363 7.26 7.10 -28.81
C THR A 363 6.07 6.18 -29.12
N PRO A 364 5.59 6.09 -30.37
CA PRO A 364 4.60 5.10 -30.76
C PRO A 364 5.10 3.67 -30.45
N ALA A 365 4.21 2.78 -30.03
CA ALA A 365 4.54 1.38 -29.83
C ALA A 365 5.23 0.81 -31.09
N PRO A 366 6.26 -0.06 -30.96
CA PRO A 366 6.76 -0.79 -32.11
C PRO A 366 5.60 -1.61 -32.70
N ASN A 367 5.34 -1.42 -34.00
CA ASN A 367 4.30 -2.18 -34.71
C ASN A 367 4.51 -3.69 -34.50
N PRO A 368 3.41 -4.46 -34.32
CA PRO A 368 3.46 -5.89 -34.02
C PRO A 368 4.11 -6.75 -35.10
#